data_AF-A0A923S2S3-F1
#
_entry.id   AF-A0A923S2S3-F1
#
_cell.length_a   1.000
_cell.length_b   1.000
_cell.length_c   1.000
_cell.angle_alpha   90.00
_cell.angle_beta   90.00
_cell.angle_gamma   90.00
#
_symmetry.space_group_name_H-M   'P 1'
#
loop_
_entity.id
_entity.type
_entity.pdbx_description
1 polymer ?
#
loop_
_entity_poly.entity_id
_entity_poly.type
_entity_poly.pdbx_seq_one_letter_code
_entity_poly.pdbx_strand_id
1 'polypeptide(L)'
;MTSAEAIGHHLGLTLSIGAVLLAVAFAVSLWLAQRNGKRARDLAYVRNRSRLSNVPIDLARQAAMAATSNWPRKLNEAGAIETASSFSNVIGEFVSTFAELARPNGALRLGSNFVAASNYRQGMTVVGKSDYLEICVRPGSETVYVIDGSEGEEVGDTYPSIFHLLMDYADAAC
;
A
#
# COMPACT_ATOMS: atom_id res chain seq x y z
N MET A 1 -55.09 -24.48 33.15
CA MET A 1 -53.95 -24.08 32.29
C MET A 1 -54.55 -23.54 31.02
N THR A 2 -54.58 -22.22 30.90
CA THR A 2 -55.31 -21.49 29.86
C THR A 2 -54.46 -21.38 28.60
N SER A 3 -55.11 -21.41 27.43
CA SER A 3 -54.49 -21.40 26.09
C SER A 3 -53.59 -20.19 25.78
N ALA A 4 -53.55 -19.18 26.65
CA ALA A 4 -52.75 -17.97 26.49
C ALA A 4 -51.25 -18.17 26.79
N GLU A 5 -50.87 -19.08 27.72
CA GLU A 5 -49.47 -19.30 28.08
C GLU A 5 -48.69 -20.09 27.01
N ALA A 6 -49.37 -20.99 26.29
CA ALA A 6 -48.75 -21.76 25.20
C ALA A 6 -48.39 -20.88 23.99
N ILE A 7 -49.22 -19.86 23.69
CA ILE A 7 -49.02 -18.98 22.53
C ILE A 7 -47.87 -17.99 22.78
N GLY A 8 -47.71 -17.50 24.02
CA GLY A 8 -46.62 -16.60 24.40
C GLY A 8 -45.23 -17.26 24.30
N HIS A 9 -45.11 -18.54 24.66
CA HIS A 9 -43.86 -19.29 24.54
C HIS A 9 -43.46 -19.54 23.07
N HIS A 10 -44.41 -19.79 22.16
CA HIS A 10 -44.11 -19.98 20.73
C HIS A 10 -43.73 -18.68 20.01
N LEU A 11 -44.29 -17.53 20.41
CA LEU A 11 -43.93 -16.22 19.85
C LEU A 11 -42.54 -15.75 20.31
N GLY A 12 -42.18 -15.95 21.59
CA GLY A 12 -40.84 -15.61 22.09
C GLY A 12 -39.72 -16.45 21.47
N LEU A 13 -39.99 -17.74 21.20
CA LEU A 13 -39.02 -18.65 20.60
C LEU A 13 -38.83 -18.41 19.09
N THR A 14 -39.88 -18.02 18.37
CA THR A 14 -39.78 -17.68 16.94
C THR A 14 -39.10 -16.32 16.69
N LEU A 15 -39.34 -15.32 17.54
CA LEU A 15 -38.65 -14.02 17.49
C LEU A 15 -37.15 -14.14 17.81
N SER A 16 -36.77 -14.98 18.77
CA SER A 16 -35.36 -15.21 19.11
C SER A 16 -34.62 -15.98 18.02
N ILE A 17 -35.24 -17.00 17.41
CA ILE A 17 -34.66 -17.71 16.27
C ILE A 17 -34.49 -16.77 15.06
N GLY A 18 -35.48 -15.92 14.77
CA GLY A 18 -35.41 -14.94 13.68
C GLY A 18 -34.26 -13.94 13.84
N ALA A 19 -34.05 -13.43 15.05
CA ALA A 19 -32.96 -12.51 15.36
C ALA A 19 -31.57 -13.16 15.21
N VAL A 20 -31.41 -14.41 15.64
CA VAL A 20 -30.15 -15.15 15.50
C VAL A 20 -29.83 -15.41 14.03
N LEU A 21 -30.83 -15.80 13.22
CA LEU A 21 -30.63 -16.03 11.78
C LEU A 21 -30.22 -14.75 11.03
N LEU A 22 -30.81 -13.60 11.39
CA LEU A 22 -30.42 -12.30 10.85
C LEU A 22 -28.98 -11.92 11.23
N ALA A 23 -28.59 -12.12 12.50
CA ALA A 23 -27.23 -11.84 12.95
C ALA A 23 -26.18 -12.70 12.23
N VAL A 24 -26.48 -13.99 12.02
CA VAL A 24 -25.61 -14.90 11.26
C VAL A 24 -25.52 -14.49 9.79
N ALA A 25 -26.64 -14.17 9.15
CA ALA A 25 -26.64 -13.71 7.76
C ALA A 25 -25.85 -12.42 7.57
N PHE A 26 -25.96 -11.48 8.51
CA PHE A 26 -25.19 -10.24 8.51
C PHE A 26 -23.68 -10.49 8.69
N ALA A 27 -23.30 -11.34 9.65
CA ALA A 27 -21.91 -11.71 9.87
C ALA A 27 -21.29 -12.42 8.66
N VAL A 28 -22.03 -13.33 8.02
CA VAL A 28 -21.60 -14.01 6.79
C VAL A 28 -21.45 -13.02 5.63
N SER A 29 -22.35 -12.05 5.49
CA SER A 29 -22.28 -11.01 4.46
C SER A 29 -21.06 -10.11 4.64
N LEU A 30 -20.76 -9.69 5.88
CA LEU A 30 -19.54 -8.94 6.20
C LEU A 30 -18.28 -9.74 5.90
N TRP A 31 -18.24 -11.01 6.29
CA TRP A 31 -17.10 -11.89 6.01
C TRP A 31 -16.88 -12.10 4.51
N LEU A 32 -17.95 -12.31 3.73
CA LEU A 32 -17.87 -12.41 2.28
C LEU A 32 -17.42 -11.11 1.63
N ALA A 33 -17.91 -9.95 2.10
CA ALA A 33 -17.48 -8.65 1.62
C ALA A 33 -15.98 -8.41 1.88
N GLN A 34 -15.50 -8.72 3.09
CA GLN A 34 -14.07 -8.63 3.43
C GLN A 34 -13.22 -9.59 2.58
N ARG A 35 -13.67 -10.84 2.41
CA ARG A 35 -12.96 -11.86 1.63
C ARG A 35 -12.88 -11.51 0.15
N ASN A 36 -13.98 -11.00 -0.41
CA ASN A 36 -14.03 -10.56 -1.80
C ASN A 36 -13.15 -9.32 -2.02
N GLY A 37 -13.14 -8.38 -1.06
CA GLY A 37 -12.23 -7.23 -1.07
C GLY A 37 -10.75 -7.64 -1.00
N LYS A 38 -10.41 -8.66 -0.21
CA LYS A 38 -9.03 -9.20 -0.16
C LYS A 38 -8.65 -9.89 -1.46
N ARG A 39 -9.49 -10.79 -1.99
CA ARG A 39 -9.24 -11.47 -3.28
C ARG A 39 -9.12 -10.51 -4.47
N ALA A 40 -9.94 -9.46 -4.52
CA ALA A 40 -9.86 -8.46 -5.57
C ALA A 40 -8.54 -7.69 -5.52
N ARG A 41 -8.08 -7.33 -4.31
CA ARG A 41 -6.75 -6.74 -4.09
C ARG A 41 -5.62 -7.70 -4.50
N ASP A 42 -5.69 -8.96 -4.09
CA ASP A 42 -4.69 -9.98 -4.44
C ASP A 42 -4.59 -10.21 -5.97
N LEU A 43 -5.73 -10.22 -6.68
CA LEU A 43 -5.76 -10.37 -8.13
C LEU A 43 -5.26 -9.12 -8.87
N ALA A 44 -5.62 -7.92 -8.40
CA ALA A 44 -5.08 -6.67 -8.93
C ALA A 44 -3.57 -6.59 -8.71
N TYR A 45 -3.11 -7.01 -7.53
CA TYR A 45 -1.70 -7.09 -7.17
C TYR A 45 -0.91 -8.01 -8.11
N VAL A 46 -1.35 -9.26 -8.31
CA VAL A 46 -0.68 -10.21 -9.20
C VAL A 46 -0.62 -9.69 -10.64
N ARG A 47 -1.72 -9.09 -11.12
CA ARG A 47 -1.80 -8.53 -12.47
C ARG A 47 -0.85 -7.35 -12.65
N ASN A 48 -0.88 -6.38 -11.74
CA ASN A 48 0.00 -5.20 -11.81
C ASN A 48 1.47 -5.58 -11.65
N ARG A 49 1.79 -6.51 -10.75
CA ARG A 49 3.15 -7.02 -10.57
C ARG A 49 3.71 -7.65 -11.85
N SER A 50 2.93 -8.50 -12.53
CA SER A 50 3.36 -9.14 -13.78
C SER A 50 3.56 -8.15 -14.94
N ARG A 51 2.79 -7.05 -14.96
CA ARG A 51 2.94 -5.98 -15.95
C ARG A 51 4.23 -5.20 -15.71
N LEU A 52 4.46 -4.80 -14.46
CA LEU A 52 5.59 -3.93 -14.10
C LEU A 52 6.92 -4.67 -14.08
N SER A 53 6.95 -5.96 -13.71
CA SER A 53 8.19 -6.73 -13.61
C SER A 53 8.92 -6.94 -14.95
N ASN A 54 8.22 -6.80 -16.08
CA ASN A 54 8.78 -6.99 -17.41
C ASN A 54 9.23 -5.68 -18.07
N VAL A 55 9.02 -4.53 -17.42
CA VAL A 55 9.42 -3.23 -17.98
C VAL A 55 10.91 -3.00 -17.68
N PRO A 56 11.75 -2.73 -18.70
CA PRO A 56 13.14 -2.33 -18.47
C PRO A 56 13.23 -1.03 -17.65
N ILE A 57 14.23 -0.95 -16.77
CA ILE A 57 14.40 0.16 -15.83
C ILE A 57 14.44 1.53 -16.50
N ASP A 58 15.06 1.66 -17.68
CA ASP A 58 15.16 2.92 -18.40
C ASP A 58 13.81 3.40 -18.94
N LEU A 59 13.00 2.46 -19.45
CA LEU A 59 11.64 2.74 -19.90
C LEU A 59 10.75 3.09 -18.70
N ALA A 60 10.92 2.38 -17.58
CA ALA A 60 10.21 2.68 -16.36
C ALA A 60 10.53 4.08 -15.84
N ARG A 61 11.82 4.48 -15.87
CA ARG A 61 12.27 5.83 -15.50
C ARG A 61 11.60 6.88 -16.38
N GLN A 62 11.65 6.72 -17.71
CA GLN A 62 11.05 7.69 -18.64
C GLN A 62 9.54 7.82 -18.43
N ALA A 63 8.84 6.69 -18.34
CA ALA A 63 7.39 6.67 -18.13
C ALA A 63 7.02 7.31 -16.79
N ALA A 64 7.71 6.94 -15.70
CA ALA A 64 7.49 7.52 -14.38
C ALA A 64 7.69 9.04 -14.39
N MET A 65 8.81 9.54 -14.92
CA MET A 65 9.11 10.98 -14.93
C MET A 65 8.12 11.78 -15.79
N ALA A 66 7.64 11.21 -16.89
CA ALA A 66 6.58 11.80 -17.70
C ALA A 66 5.24 11.83 -16.95
N ALA A 67 4.86 10.72 -16.33
CA ALA A 67 3.59 10.57 -15.62
C ALA A 67 3.52 11.39 -14.33
N THR A 68 4.66 11.63 -13.67
CA THR A 68 4.77 12.48 -12.47
C THR A 68 5.15 13.93 -12.82
N SER A 69 5.03 14.35 -14.08
CA SER A 69 5.48 15.68 -14.53
C SER A 69 4.74 16.84 -13.84
N ASN A 70 3.47 16.62 -13.47
CA ASN A 70 2.64 17.59 -12.75
C ASN A 70 2.63 17.40 -11.23
N TRP A 71 3.41 16.47 -10.69
CA TRP A 71 3.44 16.21 -9.25
C TRP A 71 4.24 17.30 -8.52
N PRO A 72 3.78 17.74 -7.32
CA PRO A 72 4.56 18.58 -6.43
C PRO A 72 5.96 17.99 -6.19
N ARG A 73 6.99 18.78 -6.46
CA ARG A 73 8.39 18.36 -6.28
C ARG A 73 9.23 19.46 -5.62
N LYS A 74 10.12 19.05 -4.74
CA LYS A 74 11.21 19.86 -4.18
C LYS A 74 12.50 19.18 -4.57
N LEU A 75 13.34 19.90 -5.30
CA LEU A 75 14.67 19.43 -5.67
C LEU A 75 15.59 19.53 -4.47
N ASN A 76 16.61 18.68 -4.47
CA ASN A 76 17.58 18.65 -3.41
C ASN A 76 18.72 19.65 -3.69
N GLU A 77 18.72 20.79 -3.00
CA GLU A 77 19.72 21.85 -3.20
C GLU A 77 21.02 21.60 -2.42
N ALA A 78 20.92 20.86 -1.32
CA ALA A 78 22.07 20.38 -0.55
C ALA A 78 22.24 18.91 -0.90
N GLY A 79 23.22 18.58 -1.76
CA GLY A 79 23.48 17.21 -2.22
C GLY A 79 23.36 16.21 -1.08
N ALA A 80 22.23 15.49 -1.00
CA ALA A 80 21.91 14.78 0.23
C ALA A 80 22.80 13.56 0.38
N ILE A 81 23.79 13.78 1.24
CA ILE A 81 24.18 12.99 2.41
C ILE A 81 24.87 11.65 2.09
N GLU A 82 25.93 11.40 2.85
CA GLU A 82 26.76 10.18 2.92
C GLU A 82 25.98 8.85 2.88
N THR A 83 24.67 8.85 3.12
CA THR A 83 23.74 7.73 2.94
C THR A 83 23.61 7.23 1.51
N ALA A 84 23.90 8.05 0.49
CA ALA A 84 23.88 7.63 -0.93
C ALA A 84 24.80 6.43 -1.21
N SER A 85 25.89 6.30 -0.45
CA SER A 85 26.84 5.17 -0.57
C SER A 85 26.24 3.81 -0.19
N SER A 86 25.15 3.79 0.58
CA SER A 86 24.46 2.57 1.02
C SER A 86 23.33 2.13 0.08
N PHE A 87 22.97 2.97 -0.89
CA PHE A 87 21.92 2.69 -1.86
C PHE A 87 22.49 2.11 -3.16
N SER A 88 21.62 1.40 -3.89
CA SER A 88 21.88 1.11 -5.30
C SER A 88 21.94 2.41 -6.11
N ASN A 89 22.55 2.36 -7.30
CA ASN A 89 22.67 3.53 -8.19
C ASN A 89 21.32 4.17 -8.49
N VAL A 90 20.29 3.36 -8.77
CA VAL A 90 18.94 3.85 -9.10
C VAL A 90 18.30 4.60 -7.92
N ILE A 91 18.38 4.05 -6.71
CA ILE A 91 17.80 4.69 -5.53
C ILE A 91 18.62 5.93 -5.15
N GLY A 92 19.96 5.83 -5.19
CA GLY A 92 20.87 6.94 -4.94
C GLY A 92 20.63 8.12 -5.88
N GLU A 93 20.46 7.86 -7.19
CA GLU A 93 20.11 8.86 -8.20
C GLU A 93 18.79 9.57 -7.84
N PHE A 94 17.77 8.80 -7.46
CA PHE A 94 16.46 9.37 -7.12
C PHE A 94 16.52 10.26 -5.88
N VAL A 95 17.07 9.77 -4.76
CA VAL A 95 17.13 10.54 -3.51
C VAL A 95 18.12 11.70 -3.56
N SER A 96 19.16 11.62 -4.40
CA SER A 96 20.05 12.76 -4.65
C SER A 96 19.37 13.85 -5.47
N THR A 97 18.42 13.50 -6.35
CA THR A 97 17.68 14.46 -7.17
C THR A 97 16.54 15.13 -6.39
N PHE A 98 15.73 14.35 -5.69
CA PHE A 98 14.49 14.84 -5.06
C PHE A 98 14.63 14.89 -3.54
N ALA A 99 14.50 16.11 -2.98
CA ALA A 99 14.24 16.26 -1.55
C ALA A 99 12.86 15.72 -1.19
N GLU A 100 11.88 16.00 -2.05
CA GLU A 100 10.52 15.49 -1.94
C GLU A 100 9.86 15.42 -3.33
N LEU A 101 9.23 14.31 -3.66
CA LEU A 101 8.29 14.14 -4.76
C LEU A 101 7.00 13.58 -4.16
N ALA A 102 5.88 14.28 -4.35
CA ALA A 102 4.62 13.92 -3.72
C ALA A 102 3.49 13.82 -4.75
N ARG A 103 2.53 12.91 -4.53
CA ARG A 103 1.28 12.94 -5.29
C ARG A 103 0.53 14.25 -5.00
N PRO A 104 -0.28 14.77 -5.95
CA PRO A 104 -1.08 15.98 -5.74
C PRO A 104 -2.02 15.90 -4.51
N ASN A 105 -2.52 14.71 -4.19
CA ASN A 105 -3.36 14.46 -3.02
C ASN A 105 -2.58 14.17 -1.73
N GLY A 106 -1.25 14.20 -1.76
CA GLY A 106 -0.38 13.90 -0.61
C GLY A 106 -0.27 12.42 -0.22
N ALA A 107 -1.00 11.52 -0.87
CA ALA A 107 -1.11 10.11 -0.46
C ALA A 107 0.18 9.29 -0.62
N LEU A 108 1.16 9.79 -1.36
CA LEU A 108 2.48 9.20 -1.51
C LEU A 108 3.51 10.32 -1.55
N ARG A 109 4.55 10.22 -0.72
CA ARG A 109 5.65 11.18 -0.64
C ARG A 109 6.97 10.42 -0.62
N LEU A 110 7.88 10.72 -1.52
CA LEU A 110 9.19 10.06 -1.68
C LEU A 110 10.31 11.10 -1.69
N GLY A 111 11.54 10.73 -1.36
CA GLY A 111 12.71 11.61 -1.48
C GLY A 111 13.64 11.59 -0.27
N SER A 112 14.72 12.37 -0.32
CA SER A 112 15.76 12.36 0.71
C SER A 112 15.27 12.80 2.09
N ASN A 113 14.22 13.64 2.17
CA ASN A 113 13.64 14.07 3.45
C ASN A 113 13.04 12.92 4.28
N PHE A 114 12.80 11.76 3.67
CA PHE A 114 12.20 10.60 4.32
C PHE A 114 13.22 9.50 4.63
N VAL A 115 14.51 9.72 4.31
CA VAL A 115 15.56 8.73 4.52
C VAL A 115 15.81 8.50 5.99
N ALA A 116 15.34 7.35 6.49
CA ALA A 116 15.46 6.94 7.88
C ALA A 116 15.41 5.41 8.00
N ALA A 117 15.76 4.87 9.16
CA ALA A 117 15.49 3.45 9.44
C ALA A 117 13.98 3.17 9.45
N SER A 118 13.56 2.03 8.92
CA SER A 118 12.16 1.60 8.99
C SER A 118 11.74 1.29 10.41
N ASN A 119 10.52 1.72 10.78
CA ASN A 119 9.93 1.43 12.08
C ASN A 119 9.33 0.01 12.13
N TYR A 120 9.03 -0.56 10.96
CA TYR A 120 8.31 -1.84 10.85
C TYR A 120 9.21 -3.02 10.48
N ARG A 121 10.31 -2.79 9.77
CA ARG A 121 11.25 -3.85 9.36
C ARG A 121 12.70 -3.47 9.62
N GLN A 122 13.36 -4.23 10.48
CA GLN A 122 14.80 -4.06 10.75
C GLN A 122 15.63 -4.30 9.48
N GLY A 123 16.69 -3.51 9.31
CA GLY A 123 17.61 -3.62 8.17
C GLY A 123 17.10 -3.01 6.87
N MET A 124 15.95 -2.33 6.89
CA MET A 124 15.43 -1.57 5.76
C MET A 124 15.52 -0.06 6.00
N THR A 125 15.67 0.68 4.91
CA THR A 125 15.72 2.14 4.89
C THR A 125 14.47 2.67 4.21
N VAL A 126 13.74 3.54 4.90
CA VAL A 126 12.61 4.27 4.35
C VAL A 126 13.13 5.29 3.34
N VAL A 127 12.48 5.40 2.19
CA VAL A 127 12.74 6.41 1.15
C VAL A 127 11.48 7.21 0.81
N GLY A 128 10.38 6.91 1.48
CA GLY A 128 9.12 7.61 1.35
C GLY A 128 8.05 7.07 2.28
N LYS A 129 6.94 7.79 2.40
CA LYS A 129 5.82 7.47 3.27
C LYS A 129 4.47 7.78 2.61
N SER A 130 3.46 7.08 3.10
CA SER A 130 2.04 7.39 2.98
C SER A 130 1.47 7.55 4.39
N ASP A 131 0.17 7.81 4.52
CA ASP A 131 -0.51 7.97 5.82
C ASP A 131 -0.39 6.70 6.69
N TYR A 132 -0.35 5.52 6.07
CA TYR A 132 -0.31 4.23 6.74
C TYR A 132 0.83 3.31 6.28
N LEU A 133 1.62 3.75 5.30
CA LEU A 133 2.62 2.91 4.62
C LEU A 133 4.02 3.51 4.72
N GLU A 134 5.02 2.65 4.91
CA GLU A 134 6.42 2.98 4.66
C GLU A 134 6.84 2.45 3.29
N ILE A 135 7.57 3.26 2.53
CA ILE A 135 8.20 2.86 1.27
C ILE A 135 9.67 2.63 1.57
N CYS A 136 10.09 1.37 1.50
CA CYS A 136 11.36 0.90 2.01
C CYS A 136 12.22 0.27 0.93
N VAL A 137 13.53 0.30 1.15
CA VAL A 137 14.52 -0.40 0.33
C VAL A 137 15.49 -1.13 1.24
N ARG A 138 16.07 -2.23 0.75
CA ARG A 138 17.23 -2.82 1.40
C ARG A 138 18.49 -2.10 0.91
N PRO A 139 19.51 -1.90 1.78
CA PRO A 139 20.80 -1.38 1.36
C PRO A 139 21.37 -2.17 0.16
N GLY A 140 21.90 -1.46 -0.83
CA GLY A 140 22.43 -2.03 -2.08
C GLY A 140 21.39 -2.62 -3.05
N SER A 141 20.10 -2.63 -2.71
CA SER A 141 19.04 -3.14 -3.58
C SER A 141 18.35 -2.01 -4.34
N GLU A 142 17.84 -2.32 -5.53
CA GLU A 142 16.93 -1.43 -6.27
C GLU A 142 15.48 -1.70 -5.92
N THR A 143 15.18 -2.87 -5.38
CA THR A 143 13.82 -3.31 -5.07
C THR A 143 13.20 -2.46 -3.97
N VAL A 144 11.98 -2.00 -4.24
CA VAL A 144 11.18 -1.21 -3.32
C VAL A 144 10.10 -2.08 -2.70
N TYR A 145 9.94 -1.95 -1.39
CA TYR A 145 8.98 -2.65 -0.58
C TYR A 145 8.01 -1.62 -0.01
N VAL A 146 6.71 -1.83 -0.20
CA VAL A 146 5.69 -1.08 0.51
C VAL A 146 5.36 -1.86 1.79
N ILE A 147 5.31 -1.21 2.94
CA ILE A 147 5.06 -1.89 4.22
C ILE A 147 3.90 -1.20 4.91
N ASP A 148 2.85 -1.96 5.20
CA ASP A 148 1.69 -1.46 5.95
C ASP A 148 1.95 -1.59 7.45
N GLY A 149 1.92 -0.44 8.14
CA GLY A 149 2.16 -0.37 9.58
C GLY A 149 1.04 -0.94 10.43
N SER A 150 -0.15 -1.16 9.87
CA SER A 150 -1.32 -1.67 10.61
C SER A 150 -1.30 -3.18 10.80
N GLU A 151 -0.62 -3.93 9.93
CA GLU A 151 -0.57 -5.39 9.98
C GLU A 151 0.79 -5.94 10.44
N GLY A 152 1.86 -5.12 10.49
CA GLY A 152 3.20 -5.54 10.95
C GLY A 152 3.88 -6.63 10.10
N GLU A 153 3.22 -7.10 9.05
CA GLU A 153 3.69 -8.07 8.09
C GLU A 153 4.13 -7.39 6.78
N GLU A 154 4.85 -8.13 5.92
CA GLU A 154 5.30 -7.68 4.59
C GLU A 154 4.09 -7.74 3.65
N VAL A 155 3.06 -6.95 3.94
CA VAL A 155 1.79 -7.01 3.20
C VAL A 155 1.81 -6.10 1.99
N GLY A 156 2.70 -5.11 1.95
CA GLY A 156 2.69 -4.13 0.88
C GLY A 156 3.55 -4.54 -0.30
N ASP A 157 3.06 -4.16 -1.44
CA ASP A 157 3.55 -4.48 -2.76
C ASP A 157 5.09 -4.35 -2.92
N THR A 158 5.68 -5.25 -3.70
CA THR A 158 7.11 -5.19 -4.05
C THR A 158 7.26 -4.74 -5.50
N TYR A 159 8.10 -3.74 -5.72
CA TYR A 159 8.38 -3.18 -7.03
C TYR A 159 9.86 -3.38 -7.39
N PRO A 160 10.18 -3.66 -8.67
CA PRO A 160 11.57 -3.82 -9.09
C PRO A 160 12.43 -2.59 -8.82
N SER A 161 11.84 -1.39 -8.91
CA SER A 161 12.50 -0.13 -8.55
C SER A 161 11.51 0.96 -8.14
N ILE A 162 12.05 2.08 -7.65
CA ILE A 162 11.26 3.28 -7.32
C ILE A 162 10.50 3.84 -8.53
N PHE A 163 11.04 3.69 -9.74
CA PHE A 163 10.36 4.13 -10.96
C PHE A 163 9.17 3.24 -11.31
N HIS A 164 9.26 1.93 -11.07
CA HIS A 164 8.11 1.04 -11.25
C HIS A 164 6.98 1.35 -10.27
N LEU A 165 7.32 1.69 -9.02
CA LEU A 165 6.35 2.17 -8.04
C LEU A 165 5.68 3.46 -8.52
N LEU A 166 6.46 4.44 -9.00
CA LEU A 166 5.92 5.70 -9.50
C LEU A 166 4.98 5.51 -10.70
N MET A 167 5.31 4.59 -11.62
CA MET A 167 4.41 4.24 -12.73
C MET A 167 3.07 3.73 -12.23
N ASP A 168 3.06 2.80 -11.27
CA ASP A 168 1.82 2.23 -10.75
C ASP A 168 0.94 3.30 -10.07
N TYR A 169 1.55 4.13 -9.23
CA TYR A 169 0.84 5.19 -8.53
C TYR A 169 0.38 6.35 -9.43
N ALA A 170 1.04 6.55 -10.58
CA ALA A 170 0.62 7.51 -11.58
C ALA A 170 -0.53 6.96 -12.45
N ASP A 171 -0.49 5.67 -12.83
CA ASP A 171 -1.58 5.01 -13.55
C ASP A 171 -2.87 4.97 -12.72
N ALA A 172 -2.76 4.76 -11.40
CA ALA A 172 -3.92 4.77 -10.49
C ALA A 172 -4.55 6.16 -10.26
N ALA A 173 -4.01 7.23 -10.87
CA ALA A 173 -4.56 8.58 -10.80
C ALA A 173 -5.43 8.97 -12.02
N CYS A 174 -5.47 8.12 -13.05
CA CYS A 174 -6.25 8.27 -14.28
C CYS A 174 -7.46 7.33 -14.27
#